data_AF-A0A1F2UIG2-F1
#
_entry.id   AF-A0A1F2UIG2-F1
#
_cell.length_a   1.000
_cell.length_b   1.000
_cell.length_c   1.000
_cell.angle_alpha   90.00
_cell.angle_beta   90.00
_cell.angle_gamma   90.00
#
_symmetry.space_group_name_H-M   'P 1'
#
loop_
_entity.id
_entity.type
_entity.pdbx_description
1 polymer ?
#
loop_
_entity_poly.entity_id
_entity_poly.type
_entity_poly.pdbx_seq_one_letter_code
_entity_poly.pdbx_strand_id
1 'polypeptide(L)'
;MKKSIKNNALEWWAEKIKSGDHVASFSEIPGQRQREILVREKFLYPIIKGIWILKRPEDDIEDIFPLLYWHLIKKILSRYSHWSLRGRSALLVLDGDLSMQKHLLVRINTKTTRKYRCF
;
A
#
# COMPACT_ATOMS: atom_id res chain seq x y z
N MET A 1 11.92 -31.21 -6.23
CA MET A 1 10.61 -30.87 -6.84
C MET A 1 10.59 -29.38 -7.19
N LYS A 2 10.38 -29.01 -8.46
CA LYS A 2 10.18 -27.60 -8.85
C LYS A 2 8.84 -27.12 -8.28
N LYS A 3 8.85 -26.17 -7.34
CA LYS A 3 7.61 -25.51 -6.91
C LYS A 3 6.99 -24.77 -8.08
N SER A 4 5.67 -24.90 -8.25
CA SER A 4 4.92 -24.15 -9.26
C SER A 4 5.02 -22.64 -9.01
N ILE A 5 5.03 -21.85 -10.09
CA ILE A 5 5.06 -20.37 -10.03
C ILE A 5 3.93 -19.85 -9.12
N LYS A 6 2.75 -20.50 -9.18
CA LYS A 6 1.59 -20.18 -8.33
C LYS A 6 1.88 -20.42 -6.84
N ASN A 7 2.46 -21.57 -6.49
CA ASN A 7 2.75 -21.89 -5.09
C ASN A 7 3.75 -20.89 -4.49
N ASN A 8 4.77 -20.51 -5.24
CA ASN A 8 5.73 -19.51 -4.79
C ASN A 8 5.07 -18.13 -4.59
N ALA A 9 4.10 -17.77 -5.43
CA ALA A 9 3.38 -16.49 -5.30
C ALA A 9 2.49 -16.47 -4.03
N LEU A 10 1.80 -17.58 -3.76
CA LEU A 10 0.95 -17.73 -2.58
C LEU A 10 1.77 -17.83 -1.29
N GLU A 11 2.91 -18.51 -1.32
CA GLU A 11 3.85 -18.55 -0.19
C GLU A 11 4.34 -17.14 0.16
N TRP A 12 4.79 -16.37 -0.83
CA TRP A 12 5.19 -14.98 -0.62
C TRP A 12 4.06 -14.12 -0.04
N TRP A 13 2.84 -14.24 -0.58
CA TRP A 13 1.69 -13.51 -0.07
C TRP A 13 1.39 -13.89 1.38
N ALA A 14 1.42 -15.19 1.70
CA ALA A 14 1.15 -15.69 3.04
C ALA A 14 2.21 -15.23 4.06
N GLU A 15 3.48 -15.20 3.67
CA GLU A 15 4.57 -14.65 4.48
C GLU A 15 4.37 -13.17 4.79
N LYS A 16 3.99 -12.37 3.78
CA LYS A 16 3.72 -10.94 3.95
C LYS A 16 2.54 -10.66 4.87
N ILE A 17 1.44 -11.39 4.72
CA ILE A 17 0.29 -11.27 5.62
C ILE A 17 0.68 -11.67 7.06
N LYS A 18 1.45 -12.75 7.23
CA LYS A 18 1.93 -13.20 8.55
C LYS A 18 2.84 -12.17 9.23
N SER A 19 3.64 -11.43 8.47
CA SER A 19 4.49 -10.36 9.01
C SER A 19 3.74 -9.05 9.27
N GLY A 20 2.44 -8.98 8.98
CA GLY A 20 1.63 -7.76 9.12
C GLY A 20 1.86 -6.73 8.00
N ASP A 21 2.55 -7.10 6.93
CA ASP A 21 2.78 -6.25 5.76
C ASP A 21 1.62 -6.39 4.77
N HIS A 22 0.59 -5.58 4.96
CA HIS A 22 -0.62 -5.63 4.13
C HIS A 22 -0.56 -4.72 2.89
N VAL A 23 0.54 -3.99 2.67
CA VAL A 23 0.74 -3.17 1.47
C VAL A 23 2.11 -3.46 0.88
N ALA A 24 2.14 -3.77 -0.41
CA ALA A 24 3.38 -4.02 -1.16
C ALA A 24 3.56 -3.03 -2.31
N SER A 25 4.83 -2.69 -2.54
CA SER A 25 5.27 -1.95 -3.72
C SER A 25 5.61 -2.92 -4.87
N PHE A 26 5.72 -2.38 -6.09
CA PHE A 26 6.12 -3.16 -7.28
C PHE A 26 7.41 -3.94 -7.06
N SER A 27 8.41 -3.32 -6.43
CA SER A 27 9.72 -3.91 -6.17
C SER A 27 9.71 -5.05 -5.17
N GLU A 28 8.66 -5.18 -4.35
CA GLU A 28 8.55 -6.22 -3.33
C GLU A 28 7.85 -7.48 -3.84
N ILE A 29 6.98 -7.35 -4.85
CA ILE A 29 6.23 -8.47 -5.39
C ILE A 29 7.16 -9.28 -6.30
N PRO A 30 7.30 -10.60 -6.08
CA PRO A 30 8.22 -11.41 -6.84
C PRO A 30 7.68 -11.58 -8.25
N GLY A 31 8.50 -11.33 -9.26
CA GLY A 31 8.22 -11.60 -10.68
C GLY A 31 6.97 -10.94 -11.31
N GLN A 32 6.97 -10.82 -12.64
CA GLN A 32 5.77 -10.33 -13.34
C GLN A 32 4.63 -11.37 -13.34
N ARG A 33 4.94 -12.63 -13.68
CA ARG A 33 3.94 -13.71 -13.79
C ARG A 33 3.24 -14.03 -12.47
N GLN A 34 3.98 -14.01 -11.37
CA GLN A 34 3.43 -14.26 -10.03
C GLN A 34 2.49 -13.14 -9.60
N ARG A 35 2.85 -11.87 -9.89
CA ARG A 35 1.95 -10.74 -9.67
C ARG A 35 0.65 -10.87 -10.46
N GLU A 36 0.73 -11.21 -11.75
CA GLU A 36 -0.46 -11.41 -12.59
C GLU A 36 -1.38 -12.48 -12.01
N ILE A 37 -0.83 -13.58 -11.51
CA ILE A 37 -1.59 -14.64 -10.81
C ILE A 37 -2.27 -14.09 -9.56
N LEU A 38 -1.54 -13.39 -8.69
CA LEU A 38 -2.07 -12.86 -7.43
C LEU A 38 -3.16 -11.79 -7.65
N VAL A 39 -3.03 -10.96 -8.68
CA VAL A 39 -4.07 -9.99 -9.07
C VAL A 39 -5.29 -10.72 -9.62
N ARG A 40 -5.10 -11.70 -10.52
CA ARG A 40 -6.19 -12.49 -11.09
C ARG A 40 -6.99 -13.24 -10.03
N GLU A 41 -6.30 -13.76 -9.02
CA GLU A 41 -6.90 -14.50 -7.90
C GLU A 41 -7.33 -13.60 -6.74
N LYS A 42 -7.33 -12.27 -6.91
CA LYS A 42 -7.82 -11.27 -5.94
C LYS A 42 -7.05 -11.20 -4.61
N PHE A 43 -5.84 -11.75 -4.55
CA PHE A 43 -4.93 -11.61 -3.39
C PHE A 43 -4.22 -10.24 -3.36
N LEU A 44 -4.13 -9.59 -4.53
CA LEU A 44 -3.60 -8.24 -4.67
C LEU A 44 -4.66 -7.30 -5.24
N TYR A 45 -4.96 -6.23 -4.50
CA TYR A 45 -5.84 -5.17 -4.95
C TYR A 45 -5.03 -3.93 -5.34
N PRO A 46 -5.05 -3.48 -6.61
CA PRO A 46 -4.31 -2.30 -7.04
C PRO A 46 -4.97 -1.01 -6.53
N ILE A 47 -4.18 -0.13 -5.90
CA ILE A 47 -4.67 1.21 -5.50
C ILE A 47 -4.14 2.30 -6.41
N ILE A 48 -2.81 2.39 -6.51
CA ILE A 48 -2.13 3.28 -7.46
C ILE A 48 -1.09 2.49 -8.23
N LYS A 49 -0.67 3.02 -9.38
CA LYS A 49 0.33 2.36 -10.23
C LYS A 49 1.58 1.98 -9.45
N GLY A 50 1.80 0.68 -9.19
CA GLY A 50 2.96 0.17 -8.48
C GLY A 50 2.80 -0.02 -6.96
N ILE A 51 1.58 0.11 -6.42
CA ILE A 51 1.26 -0.20 -5.02
C ILE A 51 -0.04 -1.03 -4.96
N TRP A 52 0.00 -2.09 -4.16
CA TRP A 52 -1.12 -3.02 -3.96
C TRP A 52 -1.40 -3.22 -2.48
N ILE A 53 -2.67 -3.42 -2.14
CA ILE A 53 -3.10 -4.02 -0.88
C ILE A 53 -3.07 -5.53 -1.02
N LEU A 54 -2.51 -6.19 -0.02
CA LEU A 54 -2.59 -7.63 0.17
C LEU A 54 -3.80 -7.92 1.05
N LYS A 55 -4.80 -8.56 0.45
CA LYS A 55 -6.03 -8.96 1.13
C LYS A 55 -6.34 -10.42 0.84
N ARG A 56 -7.24 -11.02 1.61
CA ARG A 56 -7.81 -12.30 1.21
C ARG A 56 -8.81 -12.08 0.08
N PRO A 57 -9.04 -13.07 -0.81
CA PRO A 57 -9.98 -12.93 -1.91
C PRO A 57 -11.40 -12.58 -1.44
N GLU A 58 -11.80 -13.07 -0.27
CA GLU A 58 -13.12 -12.92 0.34
C GLU A 58 -13.34 -11.55 0.98
N ASP A 59 -12.27 -10.85 1.35
CA ASP A 59 -12.40 -9.58 2.07
C ASP A 59 -12.88 -8.46 1.14
N ASP A 60 -13.80 -7.62 1.62
CA ASP A 60 -14.14 -6.38 0.93
C ASP A 60 -13.05 -5.33 1.12
N ILE A 61 -12.75 -4.60 0.04
CA ILE A 61 -11.81 -3.49 0.11
C ILE A 61 -12.36 -2.34 0.96
N GLU A 62 -13.68 -2.13 0.95
CA GLU A 62 -14.31 -1.04 1.72
C GLU A 62 -14.14 -1.24 3.23
N ASP A 63 -14.12 -2.49 3.68
CA ASP A 63 -13.91 -2.85 5.09
C ASP A 63 -12.43 -2.79 5.49
N ILE A 64 -11.53 -3.22 4.61
CA ILE A 64 -10.10 -3.30 4.90
C ILE A 64 -9.41 -1.93 4.76
N PHE A 65 -9.82 -1.14 3.77
CA PHE A 65 -9.11 0.09 3.42
C PHE A 65 -8.95 1.06 4.60
N PRO A 66 -9.98 1.32 5.45
CA PRO A 66 -9.83 2.18 6.62
C PRO A 66 -8.75 1.68 7.60
N LEU A 67 -8.63 0.37 7.77
CA LEU A 67 -7.64 -0.26 8.65
C LEU A 67 -6.21 -0.11 8.10
N LEU A 68 -6.07 -0.14 6.77
CA LEU A 68 -4.78 -0.06 6.10
C LEU A 68 -4.39 1.35 5.66
N TYR A 69 -5.26 2.34 5.86
CA TYR A 69 -5.11 3.70 5.34
C TYR A 69 -3.70 4.27 5.65
N TRP A 70 -3.30 4.31 6.92
CA TRP A 70 -1.99 4.89 7.27
C TRP A 70 -0.80 4.04 6.84
N HIS A 71 -0.96 2.72 6.76
CA HIS A 71 0.08 1.85 6.25
C HIS A 71 0.30 2.09 4.74
N LEU A 72 -0.79 2.27 3.99
CA LEU A 72 -0.76 2.69 2.59
C LEU A 72 -0.09 4.06 2.42
N ILE A 73 -0.48 5.07 3.21
CA ILE A 73 0.12 6.41 3.15
C ILE A 73 1.63 6.35 3.42
N LYS A 74 2.07 5.60 4.44
CA LYS A 74 3.50 5.40 4.73
C LYS A 74 4.23 4.79 3.52
N LYS A 75 3.63 3.78 2.88
CA LYS A 75 4.20 3.14 1.68
C LYS A 75 4.27 4.08 0.47
N ILE A 76 3.25 4.91 0.28
CA ILE A 76 3.22 5.91 -0.79
C ILE A 76 4.32 6.95 -0.56
N LEU A 77 4.42 7.48 0.67
CA LEU A 77 5.44 8.47 1.01
C LEU A 77 6.85 7.89 0.89
N SER A 78 7.09 6.66 1.34
CA SER A 78 8.42 6.04 1.27
C SER A 78 8.88 5.78 -0.17
N ARG A 79 7.95 5.57 -1.12
CA ARG A 79 8.27 5.45 -2.54
C ARG A 79 8.91 6.72 -3.12
N TYR A 80 8.61 7.88 -2.55
CA TYR A 80 9.16 9.15 -2.99
C TYR A 80 10.09 9.69 -1.89
N SER A 81 11.39 9.50 -2.05
CA SER A 81 12.47 9.83 -1.08
C SER A 81 12.44 11.24 -0.48
N HIS A 82 11.64 12.14 -1.02
CA HIS A 82 11.54 13.55 -0.64
C HIS A 82 10.13 14.00 -0.29
N TRP A 83 9.23 13.05 -0.03
CA TRP A 83 7.86 13.33 0.38
C TRP A 83 7.70 13.12 1.88
N SER A 84 7.09 14.08 2.55
CA SER A 84 6.75 13.97 3.97
C SER A 84 5.46 14.70 4.29
N LEU A 85 4.73 14.25 5.31
CA LEU A 85 3.57 15.00 5.80
C LEU A 85 4.02 16.37 6.32
N ARG A 86 3.15 17.39 6.17
CA ARG A 86 3.43 18.75 6.64
C ARG A 86 2.17 19.42 7.20
N GLY A 87 2.38 20.43 8.04
CA GLY A 87 1.33 21.35 8.49
C GLY A 87 0.28 20.59 9.28
N ARG A 88 -1.01 20.87 9.01
CA ARG A 88 -2.12 20.27 9.74
C ARG A 88 -2.13 18.74 9.68
N SER A 89 -1.80 18.13 8.55
CA SER A 89 -1.77 16.66 8.44
C SER A 89 -0.65 16.04 9.28
N ALA A 90 0.49 16.71 9.42
CA ALA A 90 1.56 16.24 10.30
C ALA A 90 1.19 16.43 11.78
N LEU A 91 0.55 17.55 12.14
CA LEU A 91 0.07 17.79 13.50
C LEU A 91 -0.96 16.75 13.94
N LEU A 92 -1.96 16.47 13.11
CA LEU A 92 -2.99 15.47 13.45
C LEU A 92 -2.37 14.09 13.73
N VAL A 93 -1.43 13.65 12.89
CA VAL A 93 -0.73 12.37 13.13
C VAL A 93 0.13 12.41 14.39
N LEU A 94 0.78 13.55 14.67
CA LEU A 94 1.58 13.73 15.89
C LEU A 94 0.70 13.69 17.15
N ASP A 95 -0.50 14.26 17.09
CA ASP A 95 -1.49 14.28 18.16
C ASP A 95 -2.20 12.91 18.34
N GLY A 96 -1.81 11.89 17.55
CA GLY A 96 -2.38 10.55 17.61
C GLY A 96 -3.71 10.40 16.85
N ASP A 97 -4.14 11.42 16.12
CA ASP A 97 -5.31 11.33 15.25
C ASP A 97 -4.94 10.53 13.98
N LEU A 98 -5.29 9.25 14.04
CA LEU A 98 -5.18 8.30 12.93
C LEU A 98 -6.49 8.15 12.15
N SER A 99 -7.42 9.10 12.26
CA SER A 99 -8.61 9.11 11.41
C SER A 99 -8.23 9.24 9.93
N MET A 100 -9.06 8.66 9.07
CA MET A 100 -8.87 8.74 7.62
C MET A 100 -9.07 10.18 7.15
N GLN A 101 -8.11 10.71 6.39
CA GLN A 101 -8.15 12.07 5.89
C GLN A 101 -8.44 12.09 4.39
N LYS A 102 -9.45 12.87 3.98
CA LYS A 102 -9.74 13.09 2.55
C LYS A 102 -8.57 13.77 1.81
N HIS A 103 -7.80 14.59 2.54
CA HIS A 103 -6.68 15.34 2.00
C HIS A 103 -5.50 15.32 2.96
N LEU A 104 -4.31 15.04 2.41
CA LEU A 104 -3.05 15.14 3.13
C LEU A 104 -2.21 16.26 2.56
N LEU A 105 -1.66 17.09 3.44
CA LEU A 105 -0.64 18.07 3.09
C LEU A 105 0.72 17.36 3.09
N VAL A 106 1.31 17.26 1.90
CA VAL A 106 2.60 16.61 1.68
C VAL A 106 3.60 17.66 1.18
N ARG A 107 4.77 17.73 1.81
CA ARG A 107 5.91 18.46 1.28
C ARG A 107 6.56 17.61 0.20
N ILE A 108 6.77 18.21 -0.96
CA ILE A 108 7.56 17.64 -2.05
C ILE A 108 8.79 18.55 -2.17
N ASN A 109 10.01 18.00 -2.15
CA ASN A 109 11.22 18.84 -2.15
C ASN A 109 11.64 19.36 -3.54
N THR A 110 10.79 19.22 -4.56
CA THR A 110 10.86 20.02 -5.79
C THR A 110 10.01 21.28 -5.59
N LYS A 111 10.41 22.44 -6.14
CA LYS A 111 9.79 23.78 -5.95
C LYS A 111 8.27 23.92 -6.23
N THR A 112 7.53 22.83 -6.42
CA THR A 112 6.11 22.80 -6.76
C THR A 112 5.30 22.01 -5.74
N THR A 113 4.59 22.72 -4.87
CA THR A 113 3.56 22.16 -3.97
C THR A 113 2.43 21.56 -4.81
N ARG A 114 2.23 20.23 -4.82
CA ARG A 114 1.03 19.60 -5.39
C ARG A 114 0.14 19.05 -4.27
N LYS A 115 -1.15 19.42 -4.28
CA LYS A 115 -2.16 18.82 -3.41
C LYS A 115 -2.57 17.46 -3.99
N TYR A 116 -2.59 16.42 -3.16
CA TYR A 116 -3.10 15.11 -3.54
C TYR A 116 -4.50 14.90 -2.96
N ARG A 117 -5.38 14.32 -3.78
CA ARG A 117 -6.71 13.87 -3.39
C ARG A 117 -6.59 12.39 -3.01
N CYS A 118 -6.87 12.05 -1.76
CA CYS A 118 -7.08 10.66 -1.38
C CYS A 118 -8.46 10.24 -1.90
N PHE A 119 -8.56 9.00 -2.37
CA PHE A 119 -9.83 8.39 -2.80
C PHE A 119 -10.66 8.01 -1.59
#